data_AF-A0A442UQJ8-F1
#
_entry.id   AF-A0A442UQJ8-F1
#
_cell.length_a   1.000
_cell.length_b   1.000
_cell.length_c   1.000
_cell.angle_alpha   90.00
_cell.angle_beta   90.00
_cell.angle_gamma   90.00
#
_symmetry.space_group_name_H-M   'P 1'
#
loop_
_entity.id
_entity.type
_entity.pdbx_description
1 polymer ?
#
loop_
_entity_poly.entity_id
_entity_poly.type
_entity_poly.pdbx_seq_one_letter_code
_entity_poly.pdbx_strand_id
1 'polypeptide(L)'
;MKILLVSLLLMSTMASADEMTPTGCNALSKSAERAADRFDELLPQLEGEAFRSSIDYMPGSSKTAAANVSATQSAVSATIRDYTRALRKFSEAIKDCGD
;
A
#
# COMPACT_ATOMS: atom_id res chain seq x y z
N MET A 1 -35.14 -13.29 32.63
CA MET A 1 -34.08 -12.37 33.14
C MET A 1 -32.66 -12.64 32.63
N LYS A 2 -32.35 -13.73 31.92
CA LYS A 2 -31.00 -13.96 31.37
C LYS A 2 -30.73 -13.24 30.04
N ILE A 3 -31.77 -12.90 29.27
CA ILE A 3 -31.62 -12.27 27.94
C ILE A 3 -31.30 -10.76 28.05
N LEU A 4 -31.75 -10.08 29.11
CA LEU A 4 -31.50 -8.64 29.32
C LEU A 4 -30.05 -8.30 29.67
N LEU A 5 -29.30 -9.24 30.24
CA LEU A 5 -27.89 -9.04 30.62
C LEU A 5 -26.94 -9.09 29.41
N VAL A 6 -27.30 -9.83 28.36
CA VAL A 6 -26.46 -9.94 27.15
C VAL A 6 -26.57 -8.67 26.29
N SER A 7 -27.76 -8.05 26.25
CA SER A 7 -27.96 -6.79 25.52
C SER A 7 -27.25 -5.59 26.16
N LEU A 8 -27.03 -5.61 27.49
CA LEU A 8 -26.31 -4.55 28.19
C LEU A 8 -24.78 -4.60 27.96
N LEU A 9 -24.23 -5.80 27.72
CA LEU A 9 -22.80 -6.00 27.44
C LEU A 9 -22.39 -5.60 26.01
N LEU A 10 -23.33 -5.55 25.07
CA LEU A 10 -23.08 -5.16 23.67
C LEU A 10 -23.03 -3.64 23.47
N MET A 11 -23.44 -2.84 24.46
CA MET A 11 -23.36 -1.38 24.41
C MET A 11 -22.10 -0.79 25.04
N SER A 12 -21.30 -1.60 25.75
CA SER A 12 -20.03 -1.16 26.37
C SER A 12 -18.82 -1.28 25.46
N THR A 13 -19.00 -1.74 24.21
CA THR A 13 -17.97 -1.65 23.17
C THR A 13 -18.37 -0.59 22.15
N MET A 14 -18.78 0.59 22.61
CA MET A 14 -18.31 1.78 21.90
C MET A 14 -16.80 1.69 22.03
N ALA A 15 -16.16 1.07 21.03
CA ALA A 15 -14.75 1.22 20.80
C ALA A 15 -14.48 2.69 21.05
N SER A 16 -13.65 2.99 22.05
CA SER A 16 -13.23 4.35 22.29
C SER A 16 -12.80 4.87 20.93
N ALA A 17 -13.62 5.73 20.34
CA ALA A 17 -13.15 6.68 19.37
C ALA A 17 -12.24 7.56 20.23
N ASP A 18 -11.02 7.08 20.49
CA ASP A 18 -9.91 7.98 20.68
C ASP A 18 -9.93 8.80 19.40
N GLU A 19 -10.62 9.94 19.47
CA GLU A 19 -10.72 10.86 18.35
C GLU A 19 -9.27 11.13 17.95
N MET A 20 -8.92 10.75 16.72
CA MET A 20 -7.58 10.97 16.22
C MET A 20 -7.31 12.46 16.34
N THR A 21 -6.39 12.82 17.24
CA THR A 21 -6.00 14.22 17.41
C THR A 21 -5.44 14.77 16.09
N PRO A 22 -5.56 16.08 15.83
CA PRO A 22 -4.94 16.71 14.65
C PRO A 22 -3.47 16.35 14.48
N THR A 23 -2.73 16.26 15.59
CA THR A 23 -1.33 15.82 15.61
C THR A 23 -1.16 14.38 15.11
N GLY A 24 -2.02 13.46 15.56
CA GLY A 24 -2.01 12.05 15.14
C GLY A 24 -2.39 11.88 13.67
N CYS A 25 -3.44 12.56 13.23
CA CYS A 25 -3.88 12.65 11.83
C CYS A 25 -2.73 13.10 10.92
N ASN A 26 -2.10 14.22 11.25
CA ASN A 26 -1.00 14.77 10.46
C ASN A 26 0.27 13.92 10.51
N ALA A 27 0.55 13.23 11.61
CA ALA A 27 1.66 12.28 11.69
C ALA A 27 1.43 11.06 10.77
N LEU A 28 0.22 10.50 10.76
CA LEU A 28 -0.17 9.38 9.90
C LEU A 28 -0.19 9.77 8.42
N SER A 29 -0.74 10.96 8.11
CA SER A 29 -0.75 11.52 6.75
C SER A 29 0.67 11.63 6.18
N LYS A 30 1.60 12.22 6.94
CA LYS A 30 3.02 12.32 6.57
C LYS A 30 3.71 10.96 6.48
N SER A 31 3.32 10.00 7.31
CA SER A 31 3.86 8.64 7.24
C SER A 31 3.47 7.95 5.93
N ALA A 32 2.19 8.05 5.55
CA ALA A 32 1.69 7.50 4.29
C ALA A 32 2.30 8.19 3.06
N GLU A 33 2.48 9.51 3.10
CA GLU A 33 3.14 10.27 2.04
C GLU A 33 4.60 9.82 1.86
N ARG A 34 5.36 9.73 2.96
CA ARG A 34 6.75 9.22 2.91
C ARG A 34 6.83 7.78 2.41
N ALA A 35 5.89 6.93 2.80
CA ALA A 35 5.84 5.56 2.30
C ALA A 35 5.60 5.53 0.78
N ALA A 36 4.67 6.37 0.28
CA ALA A 36 4.42 6.52 -1.14
C ALA A 36 5.68 7.01 -1.90
N ASP A 37 6.37 8.02 -1.39
CA ASP A 37 7.60 8.53 -1.99
C ASP A 37 8.70 7.46 -2.07
N ARG A 38 8.85 6.64 -1.02
CA ARG A 38 9.78 5.52 -1.03
C ARG A 38 9.44 4.47 -2.09
N PHE A 39 8.16 4.21 -2.32
CA PHE A 39 7.76 3.29 -3.39
C PHE A 39 8.02 3.88 -4.78
N ASP A 40 7.79 5.18 -4.97
CA ASP A 40 8.13 5.88 -6.22
C ASP A 40 9.64 5.85 -6.50
N GLU A 41 10.49 5.97 -5.48
CA GLU A 41 11.95 5.83 -5.59
C GLU A 41 12.39 4.39 -5.99
N LEU A 42 11.65 3.37 -5.54
CA LEU A 42 11.98 1.96 -5.77
C LEU A 42 11.45 1.42 -7.11
N LEU A 43 10.34 1.97 -7.61
CA LEU A 43 9.66 1.51 -8.83
C LEU A 43 10.59 1.39 -10.06
N PRO A 44 11.44 2.38 -10.39
CA PRO A 44 12.34 2.28 -11.53
C PRO A 44 13.33 1.12 -11.43
N GLN A 45 13.70 0.73 -10.20
CA GLN A 45 14.63 -0.39 -9.95
C GLN A 45 13.96 -1.75 -10.18
N LEU A 46 12.64 -1.82 -10.01
CA LEU A 46 11.85 -3.04 -10.18
C LEU A 46 11.42 -3.28 -11.63
N GLU A 47 11.28 -2.22 -12.43
CA GLU A 47 10.83 -2.31 -13.82
C GLU A 47 11.84 -3.01 -14.74
N GLY A 48 13.10 -3.13 -14.30
CA GLY A 48 14.07 -4.05 -14.89
C GLY A 48 14.26 -3.85 -16.39
N GLU A 49 14.21 -2.61 -16.88
CA GLU A 49 14.10 -2.33 -18.31
C GLU A 49 15.29 -2.87 -19.12
N ALA A 50 16.49 -2.80 -18.55
CA ALA A 50 17.70 -3.43 -19.11
C ALA A 50 17.61 -4.97 -19.14
N PHE A 51 16.99 -5.58 -18.12
CA PHE A 51 16.74 -7.02 -18.12
C PHE A 51 15.75 -7.39 -19.22
N ARG A 52 14.62 -6.68 -19.31
CA ARG A 52 13.59 -6.88 -20.34
C ARG A 52 14.15 -6.75 -21.76
N SER A 53 14.98 -5.73 -22.02
CA SER A 53 15.58 -5.52 -23.35
C SER A 53 16.63 -6.58 -23.72
N SER A 54 17.22 -7.24 -22.73
CA SER A 54 18.20 -8.32 -22.95
C SER A 54 17.58 -9.68 -23.30
N ILE A 55 16.30 -9.90 -23.02
CA ILE A 55 15.62 -11.21 -23.18
C ILE A 55 15.75 -11.74 -24.62
N ASP A 56 15.63 -10.88 -25.62
CA ASP A 56 15.69 -11.28 -27.04
C ASP A 56 17.06 -11.83 -27.45
N TYR A 57 18.11 -11.45 -26.72
CA TYR A 57 19.49 -11.89 -26.94
C TYR A 57 19.87 -13.10 -26.10
N MET A 58 19.00 -13.56 -25.19
CA MET A 58 19.28 -14.73 -24.36
C MET A 58 19.21 -16.04 -25.16
N PRO A 59 19.95 -17.08 -24.75
CA PRO A 59 19.79 -18.43 -25.28
C PRO A 59 18.34 -18.92 -25.15
N GLY A 60 17.86 -19.68 -26.13
CA GLY A 60 16.46 -20.12 -26.19
C GLY A 60 15.98 -20.85 -24.93
N SER A 61 16.86 -21.63 -24.28
CA SER A 61 16.57 -22.33 -23.02
C SER A 61 16.29 -21.39 -21.84
N SER A 62 16.79 -20.15 -21.87
CA SER A 62 16.62 -19.16 -20.80
C SER A 62 15.53 -18.13 -21.09
N LYS A 63 15.13 -17.95 -22.35
CA LYS A 63 14.14 -16.95 -22.76
C LYS A 63 12.80 -17.08 -22.04
N THR A 64 12.27 -18.30 -21.92
CA THR A 64 10.98 -18.53 -21.25
C THR A 64 11.02 -18.14 -19.77
N ALA A 65 12.09 -18.54 -19.06
CA ALA A 65 12.27 -18.18 -17.66
C ALA A 65 12.42 -16.66 -17.49
N ALA A 66 13.20 -16.01 -18.36
CA ALA A 66 13.41 -14.57 -18.32
C ALA A 66 12.12 -13.78 -18.64
N ALA A 67 11.32 -14.24 -19.61
CA ALA A 67 10.01 -13.65 -19.91
C ALA A 67 9.06 -13.72 -18.70
N ASN A 68 9.04 -14.85 -17.98
CA ASN A 68 8.25 -15.00 -16.76
C ASN A 68 8.70 -14.05 -15.64
N VAL A 69 10.02 -13.86 -15.48
CA VAL A 69 10.57 -12.89 -14.52
C VAL A 69 10.16 -11.46 -14.89
N SER A 70 10.27 -11.09 -16.17
CA SER A 70 9.88 -9.75 -16.64
C SER A 70 8.38 -9.49 -16.50
N ALA A 71 7.53 -10.49 -16.76
CA ALA A 71 6.10 -10.40 -16.52
C ALA A 71 5.78 -10.23 -15.03
N THR A 72 6.46 -10.98 -14.16
CA THR A 72 6.31 -10.86 -12.70
C THR A 72 6.74 -9.47 -12.22
N GLN A 73 7.88 -8.96 -12.70
CA GLN A 73 8.35 -7.59 -12.40
C GLN A 73 7.31 -6.54 -12.79
N SER A 74 6.71 -6.68 -13.99
CA SER A 74 5.67 -5.77 -14.48
C SER A 74 4.39 -5.81 -13.62
N ALA A 75 3.98 -6.99 -13.16
CA ALA A 75 2.81 -7.12 -12.28
C ALA A 75 3.07 -6.52 -10.89
N VAL A 76 4.28 -6.73 -10.35
CA VAL A 76 4.71 -6.14 -9.08
C VAL A 76 4.78 -4.62 -9.18
N SER A 77 5.36 -4.05 -10.24
CA SER A 77 5.43 -2.59 -10.42
C SER A 77 4.04 -1.97 -10.55
N ALA A 78 3.11 -2.62 -11.27
CA ALA A 78 1.72 -2.18 -11.33
C ALA A 78 1.06 -2.16 -9.94
N THR A 79 1.24 -3.22 -9.15
CA THR A 79 0.69 -3.33 -7.79
C THR A 79 1.26 -2.25 -6.87
N ILE A 80 2.56 -1.98 -6.96
CA ILE A 80 3.21 -0.93 -6.16
C ILE A 80 2.70 0.46 -6.56
N ARG A 81 2.48 0.73 -7.85
CA ARG A 81 1.88 2.00 -8.30
C ARG A 81 0.47 2.19 -7.73
N ASP A 82 -0.33 1.13 -7.71
CA ASP A 82 -1.69 1.19 -7.15
C ASP A 82 -1.67 1.39 -5.64
N TYR A 83 -0.77 0.70 -4.93
CA TYR A 83 -0.58 0.88 -3.50
C TYR A 83 -0.08 2.29 -3.14
N THR A 84 0.88 2.81 -3.90
CA THR A 84 1.40 4.19 -3.78
C THR A 84 0.27 5.20 -3.95
N ARG A 85 -0.58 5.02 -4.96
CA ARG A 85 -1.76 5.86 -5.18
C ARG A 85 -2.75 5.78 -4.01
N ALA A 86 -2.96 4.58 -3.46
CA ALA A 86 -3.82 4.39 -2.29
C ALA A 86 -3.26 5.10 -1.05
N LEU A 87 -1.95 5.01 -0.81
CA LEU A 87 -1.27 5.73 0.28
C LEU A 87 -1.40 7.24 0.15
N ARG A 88 -1.23 7.80 -1.06
CA ARG A 88 -1.43 9.24 -1.31
C ARG A 88 -2.87 9.66 -1.08
N LYS A 89 -3.85 8.88 -1.56
CA LYS A 89 -5.27 9.14 -1.30
C LYS A 89 -5.62 9.06 0.18
N PHE A 90 -5.08 8.09 0.89
CA PHE A 90 -5.25 7.96 2.33
C PHE A 90 -4.65 9.18 3.04
N SER A 91 -3.40 9.51 2.74
CA SER A 91 -2.68 10.67 3.29
C SER A 91 -3.50 11.96 3.14
N GLU A 92 -4.05 12.22 1.95
CA GLU A 92 -4.89 13.38 1.68
C GLU A 92 -6.21 13.34 2.46
N ALA A 93 -6.86 12.17 2.53
CA ALA A 93 -8.15 12.02 3.22
C ALA A 93 -8.07 12.20 4.75
N ILE A 94 -6.91 11.92 5.34
CA ILE A 94 -6.69 12.04 6.80
C ILE A 94 -5.82 13.23 7.17
N LYS A 95 -5.39 14.02 6.19
CA LYS A 95 -4.69 15.27 6.44
C LYS A 95 -5.66 16.22 7.12
N ASP A 96 -5.20 16.84 8.22
CA ASP A 96 -6.01 17.78 8.98
C ASP A 96 -7.34 17.19 9.51
N CYS A 97 -7.42 15.86 9.70
CA CYS A 97 -8.54 15.30 10.45
C CYS A 97 -8.49 15.75 11.93
N GLY A 98 -9.65 16.01 12.52
CA GLY A 98 -9.79 16.46 13.91
C GLY A 98 -9.74 17.98 14.11
N ASP A 99 -9.69 18.77 13.03
CA ASP A 99 -9.89 20.22 13.04
C ASP A 99 -11.37 20.63 13.15
#